data_AF-A0A177YER7-F1
#
_entry.id   AF-A0A177YER7-F1
#
_cell.length_a   1.000
_cell.length_b   1.000
_cell.length_c   1.000
_cell.angle_alpha   90.00
_cell.angle_beta   90.00
_cell.angle_gamma   90.00
#
_symmetry.space_group_name_H-M   'P 1'
#
loop_
_entity.id
_entity.type
_entity.pdbx_description
1 polymer ?
#
loop_
_entity_poly.entity_id
_entity_poly.type
_entity_poly.pdbx_seq_one_letter_code
_entity_poly.pdbx_strand_id
1 'polypeptide(L)'
;MSLTPTVDKNTVIARARAAIENRTKYIESLFDAAQAADAAREKVADATRIAEHAHAEHAAAYKDAIEAGWTAAELTESGLAAPPTPAGKKSSRGSAKRTSSRGTPRRRVGAEHSPNQSPTGNSAASDEPASPPSSQPVS
;
A
#
# COMPACT_ATOMS: atom_id res chain seq x y z
N MET A 1 14.00 -19.30 -57.78
CA MET A 1 14.55 -17.93 -57.65
C MET A 1 14.03 -17.35 -56.34
N SER A 2 14.89 -17.20 -55.34
CA SER A 2 14.55 -16.66 -54.02
C SER A 2 14.52 -15.13 -54.06
N LEU A 3 13.33 -14.54 -54.00
CA LEU A 3 13.16 -13.10 -53.82
C LEU A 3 13.36 -12.77 -52.33
N THR A 4 14.53 -12.27 -51.97
CA THR A 4 14.72 -11.65 -50.65
C THR A 4 13.94 -10.32 -50.65
N PRO A 5 13.03 -10.10 -49.68
CA PRO A 5 12.31 -8.83 -49.61
C PRO A 5 13.34 -7.74 -49.29
N THR A 6 13.60 -6.87 -50.25
CA THR A 6 14.43 -5.68 -50.03
C THR A 6 13.59 -4.70 -49.23
N VAL A 7 13.89 -4.57 -47.94
CA VAL A 7 13.18 -3.63 -47.05
C VAL A 7 13.59 -2.21 -47.42
N ASP A 8 12.63 -1.39 -47.82
CA ASP A 8 12.86 0.04 -48.09
C ASP A 8 13.21 0.78 -46.80
N LYS A 9 14.44 1.32 -46.75
CA LYS A 9 14.99 2.03 -45.60
C LYS A 9 14.16 3.26 -45.23
N ASN A 10 13.60 3.96 -46.21
CA ASN A 10 12.82 5.18 -45.95
C ASN A 10 11.49 4.83 -45.24
N THR A 11 10.83 3.76 -45.68
CA THR A 11 9.63 3.24 -45.01
C THR A 11 9.91 2.81 -43.57
N VAL A 12 11.05 2.17 -43.29
CA VAL A 12 11.45 1.79 -41.92
C VAL A 12 11.67 3.02 -41.04
N ILE A 13 12.35 4.04 -41.55
CA ILE A 13 12.60 5.28 -40.81
C ILE A 13 11.28 6.02 -40.53
N ALA A 14 10.37 6.10 -41.51
CA ALA A 14 9.06 6.72 -41.33
C ALA A 14 8.22 5.98 -40.26
N ARG A 15 8.20 4.64 -40.31
CA ARG A 15 7.54 3.82 -39.30
C ARG A 15 8.15 4.01 -37.91
N ALA A 16 9.48 4.09 -37.82
CA ALA A 16 10.17 4.32 -36.56
C ALA A 16 9.80 5.67 -35.94
N ARG A 17 9.72 6.74 -36.76
CA ARG A 17 9.28 8.07 -36.32
C ARG A 17 7.84 8.05 -35.81
N ALA A 18 6.93 7.42 -36.54
CA ALA A 18 5.54 7.28 -36.11
C ALA A 18 5.41 6.47 -34.81
N ALA A 19 6.21 5.41 -34.65
CA ALA A 19 6.23 4.62 -33.42
C ALA A 19 6.73 5.43 -32.22
N ILE A 20 7.75 6.28 -32.42
CA ILE A 20 8.25 7.18 -31.38
C ILE A 20 7.16 8.19 -30.99
N GLU A 21 6.50 8.82 -31.96
CA GLU A 21 5.43 9.79 -31.68
C GLU A 21 4.26 9.14 -30.91
N ASN A 22 3.82 7.95 -31.33
CA ASN A 22 2.76 7.21 -30.64
C ASN A 22 3.16 6.86 -29.21
N ARG A 23 4.43 6.48 -28.99
CA ARG A 23 4.94 6.18 -27.65
C ARG A 23 4.95 7.44 -26.77
N THR A 24 5.33 8.60 -27.31
CA THR A 24 5.29 9.86 -26.57
C THR A 24 3.88 10.20 -26.12
N LYS A 25 2.90 10.15 -27.03
CA LYS A 25 1.48 10.39 -26.71
C LYS A 25 0.96 9.42 -25.65
N TYR A 26 1.37 8.15 -25.74
CA TYR A 26 1.00 7.16 -24.73
C TYR A 26 1.56 7.50 -23.34
N ILE A 27 2.83 7.92 -23.27
CA ILE A 27 3.45 8.33 -21.99
C ILE A 27 2.72 9.55 -21.40
N GLU A 28 2.38 10.55 -22.22
CA GLU A 28 1.58 11.70 -21.78
C GLU A 28 0.22 11.26 -21.22
N SER A 29 -0.48 10.37 -21.93
CA SER A 29 -1.77 9.85 -21.46
C SER A 29 -1.69 9.08 -20.13
N LEU A 30 -0.56 8.41 -19.85
CA LEU A 30 -0.35 7.75 -18.56
C LEU A 30 -0.18 8.75 -17.42
N PHE A 31 0.45 9.90 -17.69
CA PHE A 31 0.60 10.96 -16.70
C PHE A 31 -0.76 11.61 -16.38
N ASP A 32 -1.54 11.94 -17.42
CA ASP A 32 -2.90 12.47 -17.24
C ASP A 32 -3.78 11.48 -16.46
N ALA A 33 -3.70 10.18 -16.79
CA ALA A 33 -4.43 9.15 -16.08
C ALA A 33 -4.01 9.02 -14.61
N ALA A 34 -2.72 9.16 -14.30
CA ALA A 34 -2.21 9.14 -12.92
C ALA A 34 -2.74 10.33 -12.12
N GLN A 35 -2.69 11.54 -12.69
CA GLN A 35 -3.25 12.74 -12.05
C GLN A 35 -4.74 12.62 -11.81
N ALA A 36 -5.50 12.11 -12.79
CA ALA A 36 -6.93 11.88 -12.64
C ALA A 36 -7.24 10.85 -11.54
N ALA A 37 -6.43 9.79 -11.43
CA ALA A 37 -6.58 8.76 -10.40
C ALA A 37 -6.32 9.33 -9.00
N ASP A 38 -5.29 10.17 -8.82
CA ASP A 38 -4.99 10.78 -7.53
C ASP A 38 -6.08 11.77 -7.10
N ALA A 39 -6.57 12.60 -8.03
CA ALA A 39 -7.71 13.48 -7.77
C ALA A 39 -8.99 12.69 -7.41
N ALA A 40 -9.21 11.53 -8.03
CA ALA A 40 -10.33 10.66 -7.68
C ALA A 40 -10.18 10.05 -6.27
N ARG A 41 -8.97 9.64 -5.88
CA ARG A 41 -8.68 9.12 -4.53
C ARG A 41 -8.92 10.18 -3.46
N GLU A 42 -8.52 11.42 -3.71
CA GLU A 42 -8.77 12.53 -2.79
C GLU A 42 -10.27 12.76 -2.59
N LYS A 43 -11.06 12.81 -3.68
CA LYS A 43 -12.52 12.93 -3.61
C LYS A 43 -13.18 11.77 -2.85
N VAL A 44 -12.69 10.55 -3.03
CA VAL A 44 -13.19 9.37 -2.29
C VAL A 44 -12.83 9.49 -0.81
N ALA A 45 -11.62 9.93 -0.47
CA ALA A 45 -11.22 10.14 0.92
C ALA A 45 -12.06 11.22 1.61
N ASP A 46 -12.36 12.32 0.92
CA ASP A 46 -13.23 13.38 1.43
C ASP A 46 -14.66 12.87 1.64
N ALA A 47 -15.24 12.19 0.64
CA ALA A 47 -16.56 11.59 0.75
C ALA A 47 -16.64 10.55 1.89
N THR A 48 -15.57 9.78 2.09
CA THR A 48 -15.48 8.82 3.19
C THR A 48 -15.46 9.53 4.54
N ARG A 49 -14.68 10.61 4.69
CA ARG A 49 -14.67 11.43 5.92
C ARG A 49 -16.04 12.03 6.22
N ILE A 50 -16.75 12.52 5.20
CA ILE A 50 -18.12 13.05 5.36
C ILE A 50 -19.09 11.94 5.77
N ALA A 51 -19.01 10.77 5.14
CA ALA A 51 -19.84 9.63 5.50
C ALA A 51 -19.58 9.16 6.93
N GLU A 52 -18.31 9.08 7.34
CA GLU A 52 -17.91 8.75 8.72
C GLU A 52 -18.44 9.76 9.72
N HIS A 53 -18.40 11.06 9.41
CA HIS A 53 -18.98 12.11 10.25
C HIS A 53 -20.50 11.94 10.39
N ALA A 54 -21.22 11.78 9.28
CA ALA A 54 -22.66 11.57 9.31
C ALA A 54 -23.04 10.29 10.07
N HIS A 55 -22.25 9.22 9.94
CA HIS A 55 -22.44 8.01 10.73
C HIS A 55 -22.21 8.24 12.23
N ALA A 56 -21.20 9.03 12.59
CA ALA A 56 -20.91 9.37 13.98
C ALA A 56 -22.04 10.23 14.59
N GLU A 57 -22.54 11.23 13.87
CA GLU A 57 -23.67 12.06 14.29
C GLU A 57 -24.94 11.23 14.45
N HIS A 58 -25.25 10.36 13.51
CA HIS A 58 -26.40 9.46 13.62
C HIS A 58 -26.27 8.50 14.81
N ALA A 59 -25.07 7.98 15.06
CA ALA A 59 -24.81 7.13 16.22
C ALA A 59 -24.92 7.89 17.55
N ALA A 60 -24.47 9.15 17.59
CA ALA A 60 -24.64 10.01 18.75
C ALA A 60 -26.12 10.31 19.00
N ALA A 61 -26.87 10.72 17.97
CA ALA A 61 -28.31 10.98 18.07
C ALA A 61 -29.10 9.76 18.56
N TYR A 62 -28.79 8.57 18.02
CA TYR A 62 -29.41 7.33 18.48
C TYR A 62 -29.10 7.05 19.96
N LYS A 63 -27.83 7.23 20.38
CA LYS A 63 -27.41 7.04 21.77
C LYS A 63 -28.12 8.03 22.71
N ASP A 64 -28.18 9.30 22.35
CA ASP A 64 -28.81 10.35 23.13
C ASP A 64 -30.31 10.09 23.31
N ALA A 65 -30.98 9.56 22.28
CA ALA A 65 -32.39 9.23 22.36
C ALA A 65 -32.65 8.02 23.28
N ILE A 66 -31.80 6.99 23.22
CA ILE A 66 -31.84 5.86 24.17
C ILE A 66 -31.60 6.35 25.60
N GLU A 67 -30.64 7.26 25.82
CA GLU A 67 -30.36 7.85 27.14
C GLU A 67 -31.51 8.73 27.65
N ALA A 68 -32.26 9.36 26.75
CA ALA A 68 -33.49 10.09 27.05
C ALA A 68 -34.70 9.17 27.32
N GLY A 69 -34.53 7.84 27.26
CA GLY A 69 -35.55 6.85 27.59
C GLY A 69 -36.42 6.39 26.43
N TRP A 70 -36.09 6.74 25.18
CA TRP A 70 -36.78 6.20 24.01
C TRP A 70 -36.39 4.74 23.78
N THR A 71 -37.36 3.94 23.35
CA THR A 71 -37.10 2.55 22.98
C THR A 71 -36.62 2.44 21.54
N ALA A 72 -35.86 1.38 21.23
CA ALA A 72 -35.39 1.13 19.87
C ALA A 72 -36.53 0.99 18.84
N ALA A 73 -37.71 0.51 19.26
CA ALA A 73 -38.88 0.40 18.40
C ALA A 73 -39.43 1.79 18.02
N GLU A 74 -39.55 2.69 19.00
CA GLU A 74 -40.01 4.07 18.79
C GLU A 74 -39.02 4.88 17.94
N LEU A 75 -37.71 4.66 18.12
CA LEU A 75 -36.70 5.28 17.26
C LEU A 75 -36.79 4.79 15.82
N THR A 76 -37.03 3.50 15.62
CA THR A 76 -37.20 2.94 14.28
C THR A 76 -38.47 3.48 13.61
N GLU A 77 -39.57 3.62 14.37
CA GLU A 77 -40.83 4.18 13.88
C GLU A 77 -40.73 5.69 13.55
N SER A 78 -39.88 6.43 14.26
CA SER A 78 -39.56 7.84 13.93
C SER A 78 -38.54 8.00 12.81
N GLY A 79 -38.00 6.90 12.27
CA GLY A 79 -37.03 6.90 11.16
C GLY A 79 -35.57 6.95 11.59
N LEU A 80 -35.27 6.95 12.90
CA LEU A 80 -33.93 6.87 13.45
C LEU A 80 -33.56 5.39 13.72
N ALA A 81 -33.19 4.68 12.65
CA ALA A 81 -32.80 3.27 12.76
C ALA A 81 -31.51 3.08 13.57
N ALA A 82 -31.31 1.87 14.11
CA ALA A 82 -30.05 1.56 14.78
C ALA A 82 -28.85 1.71 13.82
N PRO A 83 -27.76 2.39 14.22
CA PRO A 83 -26.56 2.50 13.40
C PRO A 83 -25.99 1.12 13.07
N PRO A 84 -25.50 0.90 11.84
CA PRO A 84 -24.85 -0.36 11.49
C PRO A 84 -23.63 -0.56 12.37
N THR A 85 -23.47 -1.77 12.91
CA THR A 85 -22.27 -2.11 13.70
C THR A 85 -21.07 -2.12 12.76
N PRO A 86 -19.96 -1.41 13.07
CA PRO A 86 -18.80 -1.38 12.20
C PRO A 86 -18.27 -2.81 12.04
N ALA A 87 -18.13 -3.25 10.79
CA ALA A 87 -17.84 -4.63 10.39
C ALA A 87 -16.52 -5.21 10.95
N GLY A 88 -15.71 -4.42 11.66
CA GLY A 88 -14.47 -4.84 12.31
C GLY A 88 -14.62 -5.37 13.74
N LYS A 89 -15.74 -5.12 14.44
CA LYS A 89 -15.89 -5.52 15.84
C LYS A 89 -16.63 -6.85 15.96
N LYS A 90 -15.98 -7.93 15.51
CA LYS A 90 -16.37 -9.28 15.99
C LYS A 90 -16.20 -9.27 17.50
N SER A 91 -17.29 -9.41 18.24
CA SER A 91 -17.26 -9.66 19.68
C SER A 91 -16.35 -10.88 19.91
N SER A 92 -15.15 -10.66 20.44
CA SER A 92 -14.22 -11.72 20.80
C SER A 92 -14.76 -12.41 22.06
N ARG A 93 -15.77 -13.25 21.87
CA ARG A 93 -16.26 -14.10 22.94
C ARG A 93 -15.21 -15.20 23.17
N GLY A 94 -14.42 -15.02 24.22
CA GLY A 94 -13.66 -16.10 24.85
C GLY A 94 -12.31 -16.41 24.21
N SER A 95 -11.25 -15.92 24.86
CA SER A 95 -9.89 -16.41 24.75
C SER A 95 -9.83 -17.94 24.91
N ALA A 96 -9.57 -18.68 23.82
CA ALA A 96 -9.08 -20.05 23.88
C ALA A 96 -7.61 -20.04 23.46
N LYS A 97 -6.74 -20.06 24.48
CA LYS A 97 -5.29 -20.25 24.39
C LYS A 97 -4.99 -21.52 23.57
N ARG A 98 -4.69 -21.38 22.27
CA ARG A 98 -4.05 -22.44 21.48
C ARG A 98 -2.60 -22.06 21.25
N THR A 99 -1.76 -22.56 22.14
CA THR A 99 -0.32 -22.70 21.87
C THR A 99 -0.14 -23.46 20.56
N SER A 100 0.41 -22.80 19.56
CA SER A 100 0.87 -23.43 18.32
C SER A 100 2.36 -23.14 18.20
N SER A 101 3.14 -23.85 19.00
CA SER A 101 4.55 -24.01 18.73
C SER A 101 4.74 -25.02 17.60
N ARG A 102 5.75 -24.74 16.77
CA ARG A 102 6.49 -25.68 15.92
C ARG A 102 5.96 -25.94 14.50
N GLY A 103 6.66 -25.35 13.53
CA GLY A 103 6.52 -25.76 12.12
C GLY A 103 7.33 -24.94 11.11
N THR A 104 8.62 -24.67 11.33
CA THR A 104 9.50 -24.23 10.24
C THR A 104 9.71 -25.43 9.30
N PRO A 105 9.32 -25.38 8.01
CA PRO A 105 9.63 -26.48 7.09
C PRO A 105 11.11 -26.43 6.74
N ARG A 106 11.88 -27.28 7.41
CA ARG A 106 13.31 -27.48 7.17
C ARG A 106 13.48 -28.36 5.93
N ARG A 107 13.60 -27.78 4.74
CA ARG A 107 14.04 -28.51 3.55
C ARG A 107 15.57 -28.67 3.59
N ARG A 108 16.04 -29.70 4.31
CA ARG A 108 17.34 -30.36 4.10
C ARG A 108 17.19 -31.20 2.80
N VAL A 109 18.15 -31.45 1.92
CA VAL A 109 19.60 -31.26 1.84
C VAL A 109 19.97 -31.39 0.36
N GLY A 110 20.82 -30.49 -0.14
CA GLY A 110 21.86 -30.82 -1.12
C GLY A 110 23.15 -30.36 -0.46
N ALA A 111 23.99 -31.32 -0.06
CA ALA A 111 25.38 -31.07 0.30
C ALA A 111 26.10 -30.45 -0.93
N GLU A 112 27.21 -29.73 -0.90
CA GLU A 112 28.45 -29.81 -0.10
C GLU A 112 29.12 -28.42 -0.33
N HIS A 113 29.52 -27.62 0.66
CA HIS A 113 30.74 -27.74 1.45
C HIS A 113 30.72 -26.70 2.57
N SER A 114 31.05 -27.13 3.78
CA SER A 114 31.67 -26.31 4.82
C SER A 114 32.67 -27.24 5.53
N PRO A 115 33.86 -26.79 5.96
CA PRO A 115 33.90 -26.02 7.20
C PRO A 115 35.04 -25.00 7.29
N ASN A 116 34.77 -23.82 7.86
CA ASN A 116 35.53 -23.40 9.04
C ASN A 116 34.86 -22.20 9.74
N GLN A 117 34.13 -22.49 10.80
CA GLN A 117 33.98 -21.59 11.95
C GLN A 117 34.67 -22.32 13.10
N SER A 118 35.48 -21.74 13.96
CA SER A 118 35.14 -20.77 15.03
C SER A 118 36.44 -20.64 15.91
N PRO A 119 36.46 -20.05 17.14
CA PRO A 119 35.61 -19.07 17.85
C PRO A 119 36.47 -17.99 18.60
N THR A 120 35.85 -17.24 19.52
CA THR A 120 36.44 -16.38 20.60
C THR A 120 36.82 -14.96 20.14
N GLY A 121 36.41 -13.85 20.75
CA GLY A 121 35.99 -13.58 22.13
C GLY A 121 37.08 -12.76 22.82
N ASN A 122 37.03 -11.41 22.75
CA ASN A 122 37.35 -10.50 23.86
C ASN A 122 37.40 -9.02 23.44
N SER A 123 36.91 -8.19 24.36
CA SER A 123 37.00 -6.74 24.45
C SER A 123 38.41 -6.17 24.31
N ALA A 124 38.55 -5.05 23.60
CA ALA A 124 39.47 -3.93 23.87
C ALA A 124 39.12 -2.84 22.83
N ALA A 125 38.49 -1.73 23.25
CA ALA A 125 39.16 -0.49 23.65
C ALA A 125 39.75 0.30 22.46
N SER A 126 39.19 1.50 22.29
CA SER A 126 39.79 2.73 21.74
C SER A 126 40.36 2.70 20.32
N ASP A 127 39.77 3.47 19.40
CA ASP A 127 40.27 4.84 19.14
C ASP A 127 39.46 5.46 17.99
N GLU A 128 38.71 6.50 18.34
CA GLU A 128 38.30 7.54 17.40
C GLU A 128 39.33 8.68 17.56
N PRO A 129 39.83 9.24 16.45
CA PRO A 129 39.83 10.69 16.39
C PRO A 129 39.34 11.24 15.04
N ALA A 130 38.27 12.03 15.15
CA ALA A 130 38.05 13.37 14.57
C ALA A 130 38.54 13.69 13.13
N SER A 131 37.57 14.17 12.34
CA SER A 131 37.67 14.75 10.98
C SER A 131 38.65 15.91 10.85
N PRO A 132 38.93 16.36 9.60
CA PRO A 132 38.34 17.66 9.22
C PRO A 132 37.69 17.69 7.81
N PRO A 133 36.78 18.65 7.56
CA PRO A 133 36.10 18.85 6.28
C PRO A 133 36.95 19.67 5.30
N SER A 134 36.78 19.46 3.99
CA SER A 134 37.28 20.42 3.00
C SER A 134 36.30 20.57 1.83
N SER A 135 35.76 21.78 1.75
CA SER A 135 34.90 22.32 0.70
C SER A 135 35.71 22.60 -0.57
N GLN A 136 35.13 22.38 -1.76
CA GLN A 136 35.33 23.31 -2.87
C GLN A 136 34.05 23.48 -3.70
N PRO A 137 33.58 24.72 -3.90
CA PRO A 137 32.61 25.07 -4.94
C PRO A 137 33.33 25.30 -6.27
N VAL A 138 32.77 24.78 -7.36
CA VAL A 138 33.15 25.15 -8.72
C VAL A 138 32.14 26.16 -9.27
N SER A 139 32.63 27.33 -9.66
CA SER A 139 32.00 28.28 -10.58
C SER A 139 33.08 28.78 -11.51
#